data_AF-A0A5E4G9Q7-F1
#
_entry.id   AF-A0A5E4G9Q7-F1
#
_cell.length_a   1.000
_cell.length_b   1.000
_cell.length_c   1.000
_cell.angle_alpha   90.00
_cell.angle_beta   90.00
_cell.angle_gamma   90.00
#
_symmetry.space_group_name_H-M   'P 1'
#
loop_
_entity.id
_entity.type
_entity.pdbx_description
1 polymer ?
#
loop_
_entity_poly.entity_id
_entity_poly.type
_entity_poly.pdbx_seq_one_letter_code
_entity_poly.pdbx_strand_id
1 'polypeptide(L)'
;QMAMVLRYVDDKGHVIERFVGVQHVTDTTSSSLKDAIDIFFSSNGLSFSKLRGQGYDGASNMRALVAVAKKNIDIASFFTTTNSVVNHVGASCKRRDALRAQLQEELVIAFENDCLITGRGLHQETSLKRAGDTRWSSHYGTIISIISMFSSVIHVLQMIIDDNPNDSA
;
A
#
# COMPACT_ATOMS: atom_id res chain seq x y z
N GLN A 1 11.70 -22.68 12.55
CA GLN A 1 11.96 -23.20 11.19
C GLN A 1 11.37 -22.23 10.18
N MET A 2 11.98 -22.08 9.00
CA MET A 2 11.59 -21.15 7.95
C MET A 2 11.57 -21.88 6.61
N ALA A 3 10.43 -21.89 5.92
CA ALA A 3 10.35 -22.41 4.56
C ALA A 3 10.90 -21.36 3.57
N MET A 4 11.71 -21.81 2.61
CA MET A 4 12.28 -20.94 1.59
C MET A 4 11.74 -21.30 0.20
N VAL A 5 11.18 -20.30 -0.46
CA VAL A 5 10.68 -20.38 -1.84
C VAL A 5 11.34 -19.27 -2.64
N LEU A 6 11.88 -19.61 -3.81
CA LEU A 6 12.44 -18.64 -4.75
C LEU A 6 11.47 -18.45 -5.90
N ARG A 7 11.16 -17.19 -6.22
CA ARG A 7 10.45 -16.79 -7.44
C ARG A 7 11.43 -16.09 -8.36
N TYR A 8 11.60 -16.59 -9.58
CA TYR A 8 12.49 -16.02 -10.59
C TYR A 8 11.86 -16.10 -11.99
N VAL A 9 12.46 -15.43 -12.96
CA VAL A 9 12.06 -15.48 -14.37
C VAL A 9 13.12 -16.26 -15.14
N ASP A 10 12.69 -17.25 -15.94
CA ASP A 10 13.61 -18.02 -16.79
C ASP A 10 13.99 -17.25 -18.06
N ASP A 11 14.91 -17.82 -18.85
CA ASP A 11 15.39 -17.20 -20.10
C ASP A 11 14.29 -17.07 -21.17
N LYS A 12 13.13 -17.72 -20.97
CA LYS A 12 11.96 -17.63 -21.85
C LYS A 12 10.93 -16.61 -21.35
N GLY A 13 11.20 -15.93 -20.24
CA GLY A 13 10.30 -14.95 -19.64
C GLY A 13 9.21 -15.56 -18.75
N HIS A 14 9.25 -16.87 -18.44
CA HIS A 14 8.28 -17.48 -17.55
C HIS A 14 8.62 -17.25 -16.09
N VAL A 15 7.61 -16.92 -15.29
CA VAL A 15 7.73 -16.85 -13.84
C VAL A 15 7.73 -18.26 -13.27
N ILE A 16 8.80 -18.63 -12.57
CA ILE A 16 8.97 -19.92 -11.91
C ILE A 16 9.03 -19.69 -10.40
N GLU A 17 8.24 -20.46 -9.65
CA GLU A 17 8.36 -20.58 -8.20
C GLU A 17 8.89 -21.95 -7.83
N ARG A 18 9.94 -21.98 -7.01
CA ARG A 18 10.58 -23.22 -6.58
C ARG A 18 10.71 -23.23 -5.07
N PHE A 19 10.11 -24.23 -4.44
CA PHE A 19 10.42 -24.57 -3.06
C PHE A 19 11.84 -25.12 -2.98
N VAL A 20 12.64 -24.57 -2.08
CA VAL A 20 14.09 -24.87 -2.02
C VAL A 20 14.49 -25.52 -0.70
N GLY A 21 13.65 -25.43 0.33
CA GLY A 21 13.83 -26.20 1.56
C GLY A 21 13.27 -25.53 2.80
N VAL A 22 13.54 -26.14 3.94
CA VAL A 22 13.23 -25.60 5.27
C VAL A 22 14.54 -25.35 6.00
N GLN A 23 14.79 -24.09 6.37
CA GLN A 23 15.94 -23.70 7.18
C GLN A 23 15.56 -23.72 8.66
N HIS A 24 16.39 -24.35 9.48
CA HIS A 24 16.23 -24.23 10.93
C HIS A 24 16.66 -22.84 11.39
N VAL A 25 15.86 -22.22 12.26
CA VAL A 25 16.11 -20.93 12.90
C VAL A 25 15.79 -21.09 14.38
N THR A 26 16.68 -20.60 15.22
CA THR A 26 16.61 -20.67 16.69
C THR A 26 15.49 -19.81 17.26
N ASP A 27 15.20 -18.69 16.61
CA ASP A 27 14.12 -17.77 16.92
C ASP A 27 13.66 -17.01 15.66
N THR A 28 12.60 -16.22 15.75
CA THR A 28 12.05 -15.41 14.64
C THR A 28 12.43 -13.93 14.73
N THR A 29 13.56 -13.61 15.38
CA THR A 29 14.09 -12.24 15.39
C THR A 29 14.64 -11.88 14.02
N SER A 30 14.71 -10.58 13.72
CA SER A 30 15.21 -10.11 12.43
C SER A 30 16.67 -10.50 12.17
N SER A 31 17.51 -10.58 13.21
CA SER A 31 18.90 -11.03 13.10
C SER A 31 18.99 -12.51 12.77
N SER A 32 18.31 -13.38 13.53
CA SER A 32 18.38 -14.83 13.31
C SER A 32 17.80 -15.24 11.95
N LEU A 33 16.76 -14.54 11.48
CA LEU A 33 16.20 -14.74 10.14
C LEU A 33 17.18 -14.29 9.05
N LYS A 34 17.82 -13.13 9.21
CA LYS A 34 18.84 -12.65 8.27
C LYS A 34 20.00 -13.65 8.16
N ASP A 35 20.55 -14.09 9.29
CA ASP A 35 21.67 -15.02 9.32
C ASP A 35 21.31 -16.35 8.65
N ALA A 36 20.09 -16.85 8.88
CA ALA A 36 19.60 -18.05 8.22
C ALA A 36 19.48 -17.89 6.69
N ILE A 37 19.06 -16.72 6.21
CA ILE A 37 19.01 -16.42 4.77
C ILE A 37 20.44 -16.30 4.20
N ASP A 38 21.35 -15.63 4.91
CA ASP A 38 22.75 -15.48 4.50
C ASP A 38 23.45 -16.85 4.37
N ILE A 39 23.25 -17.74 5.35
CA ILE A 39 23.74 -19.13 5.33
C ILE A 39 23.14 -19.90 4.15
N PHE A 40 21.83 -19.78 3.94
CA PHE A 40 21.14 -20.45 2.85
C PHE A 40 21.64 -20.00 1.48
N PHE A 41 21.78 -18.70 1.24
CA PHE A 41 22.28 -18.15 -0.02
C PHE A 41 23.71 -18.63 -0.31
N SER A 42 24.56 -18.57 0.72
CA SER A 42 25.96 -19.02 0.62
C SER A 42 26.07 -20.52 0.31
N SER A 43 25.26 -21.35 0.96
CA SER A 43 25.27 -22.81 0.79
C SER A 43 24.76 -23.26 -0.59
N ASN A 44 23.93 -22.45 -1.25
CA ASN A 44 23.35 -22.76 -2.55
C ASN A 44 24.01 -22.00 -3.70
N GLY A 45 25.11 -21.27 -3.46
CA GLY A 45 25.80 -20.48 -4.49
C GLY A 45 24.95 -19.34 -5.06
N LEU A 46 23.97 -18.85 -4.29
CA LEU A 46 23.09 -17.76 -4.70
C LEU A 46 23.72 -16.42 -4.32
N SER A 47 23.61 -15.45 -5.21
CA SER A 47 24.12 -14.09 -4.96
C SER A 47 22.98 -13.13 -4.63
N PHE A 48 23.13 -12.39 -3.53
CA PHE A 48 22.24 -11.28 -3.18
C PHE A 48 22.17 -10.18 -4.24
N SER A 49 23.21 -10.04 -5.07
CA SER A 49 23.21 -9.08 -6.19
C SER A 49 22.07 -9.31 -7.20
N LYS A 50 21.55 -10.54 -7.27
CA LYS A 50 20.43 -10.92 -8.14
C LYS A 50 19.08 -10.89 -7.42
N LEU A 51 19.04 -10.59 -6.13
CA LEU A 51 17.80 -10.51 -5.36
C LEU A 51 17.05 -9.22 -5.72
N ARG A 52 15.80 -9.35 -6.17
CA ARG A 52 14.95 -8.20 -6.57
C ARG A 52 13.84 -7.88 -5.59
N GLY A 53 13.56 -8.77 -4.65
CA GLY A 53 12.52 -8.56 -3.66
C GLY A 53 12.40 -9.76 -2.74
N GLN A 54 11.72 -9.56 -1.62
CA GLN A 54 11.44 -10.58 -0.61
C GLN A 54 9.98 -10.48 -0.18
N GLY A 55 9.33 -11.64 0.02
CA GLY A 55 7.98 -11.73 0.56
C GLY A 55 7.98 -12.67 1.75
N TYR A 56 7.67 -12.14 2.94
CA TYR A 56 7.53 -12.93 4.16
C TYR A 56 6.06 -13.01 4.58
N ASP A 57 5.60 -14.19 5.00
CA ASP A 57 4.29 -14.38 5.62
C ASP A 57 4.36 -14.14 7.15
N GLY A 58 5.03 -13.07 7.59
CA GLY A 58 5.30 -12.82 9.00
C GLY A 58 5.25 -11.35 9.38
N ALA A 59 4.33 -10.99 10.27
CA ALA A 59 3.99 -9.62 10.66
C ALA A 59 5.09 -8.81 11.40
N SER A 60 6.21 -9.42 11.80
CA SER A 60 7.25 -8.78 12.64
C SER A 60 8.30 -8.02 11.83
N ASN A 61 8.82 -8.57 10.73
CA ASN A 61 9.85 -7.89 9.92
C ASN A 61 9.30 -6.72 9.09
N MET A 62 8.00 -6.75 8.76
CA MET A 62 7.29 -5.61 8.19
C MET A 62 7.26 -4.41 9.15
N ARG A 63 7.21 -4.64 10.47
CA ARG A 63 7.29 -3.56 11.48
C ARG A 63 8.68 -2.94 11.54
N ALA A 64 9.73 -3.72 11.33
CA ALA A 64 11.10 -3.21 11.31
C ALA A 64 11.31 -2.23 10.13
N LEU A 65 10.84 -2.58 8.93
CA LEU A 65 10.90 -1.66 7.78
C LEU A 65 10.08 -0.39 8.01
N VAL A 66 8.87 -0.51 8.57
CA VAL A 66 8.04 0.65 8.96
C VAL A 66 8.76 1.52 10.00
N ALA A 67 9.37 0.91 11.01
CA ALA A 67 10.11 1.63 12.04
C ALA A 67 11.34 2.35 11.47
N VAL A 68 12.05 1.73 10.52
CA VAL A 68 13.18 2.35 9.80
C VAL A 68 12.70 3.49 8.89
N ALA A 69 11.63 3.28 8.13
CA ALA A 69 11.04 4.30 7.26
C ALA A 69 10.54 5.52 8.05
N LYS A 70 9.96 5.30 9.23
CA LYS A 70 9.53 6.37 10.16
C LYS A 70 10.69 7.20 10.72
N LYS A 71 11.94 6.73 10.65
CA LYS A 71 13.12 7.53 11.06
C LYS A 71 13.51 8.57 10.01
N ASN A 72 13.07 8.40 8.75
CA ASN A 72 13.22 9.42 7.75
C ASN A 72 12.09 10.44 7.90
N ILE A 73 12.45 11.70 8.16
CA ILE A 73 11.49 12.78 8.46
C ILE A 73 10.53 13.02 7.30
N ASP A 74 11.02 12.99 6.06
CA ASP A 74 10.20 13.24 4.87
C ASP A 74 9.16 12.14 4.67
N ILE A 75 9.58 10.87 4.80
CA ILE A 75 8.70 9.71 4.69
C ILE A 75 7.68 9.72 5.83
N ALA A 76 8.10 10.02 7.06
CA ALA A 76 7.20 10.11 8.21
C ALA A 76 6.16 11.24 8.02
N SER A 77 6.60 12.40 7.55
CA SER A 77 5.73 13.54 7.24
C SER A 77 4.72 13.18 6.15
N PHE A 78 5.17 12.58 5.05
CA PHE A 78 4.31 12.13 3.96
C PHE A 78 3.18 11.21 4.44
N PHE A 79 3.50 10.16 5.21
CA PHE A 79 2.49 9.24 5.71
C PHE A 79 1.60 9.84 6.79
N THR A 80 2.10 10.82 7.54
CA THR A 80 1.27 11.59 8.49
C THR A 80 0.23 12.41 7.74
N THR A 81 0.65 13.17 6.73
CA THR A 81 -0.26 13.96 5.86
C THR A 81 -1.27 13.06 5.16
N THR A 82 -0.82 11.92 4.62
CA THR A 82 -1.69 10.92 3.97
C THR A 82 -2.78 10.45 4.92
N ASN A 83 -2.43 10.11 6.16
CA ASN A 83 -3.41 9.69 7.17
C ASN A 83 -4.34 10.83 7.58
N SER A 84 -3.84 12.05 7.71
CA SER A 84 -4.67 13.22 8.02
C SER A 84 -5.73 13.44 6.94
N VAL A 85 -5.37 13.38 5.65
CA VAL A 85 -6.33 13.50 4.54
C VAL A 85 -7.43 12.44 4.65
N VAL A 86 -7.06 11.16 4.83
CA VAL A 86 -8.03 10.07 4.98
C VAL A 86 -8.94 10.29 6.18
N ASN A 87 -8.39 10.73 7.30
CA ASN A 87 -9.17 11.00 8.51
C ASN A 87 -10.11 12.18 8.30
N HIS A 88 -9.67 13.31 7.74
CA HIS A 88 -10.51 14.49 7.53
C HIS A 88 -11.65 14.22 6.57
N VAL A 89 -11.35 13.62 5.41
CA VAL A 89 -12.35 13.27 4.39
C VAL A 89 -13.28 12.15 4.87
N GLY A 90 -12.75 11.18 5.61
CA GLY A 90 -13.49 10.01 6.09
C GLY A 90 -14.21 10.16 7.43
N ALA A 91 -13.98 11.25 8.18
CA ALA A 91 -14.41 11.39 9.57
C ALA A 91 -15.93 11.45 9.78
N SER A 92 -16.70 11.88 8.78
CA SER A 92 -18.16 12.02 8.92
C SER A 92 -18.90 11.41 7.74
N CYS A 93 -20.15 11.00 8.00
CA CYS A 93 -21.03 10.50 6.95
C CYS A 93 -21.24 11.55 5.85
N LYS A 94 -21.50 12.82 6.21
CA LYS A 94 -21.66 13.95 5.26
C LYS A 94 -20.49 14.02 4.27
N ARG A 95 -19.25 13.98 4.75
CA ARG A 95 -18.05 14.09 3.91
C ARG A 95 -17.84 12.86 3.03
N ARG A 96 -18.13 11.67 3.57
CA ARG A 96 -18.09 10.43 2.80
C ARG A 96 -19.15 10.39 1.71
N ASP A 97 -20.32 10.96 1.95
CA ASP A 97 -21.40 11.01 0.96
C ASP A 97 -21.07 12.03 -0.13
N ALA A 98 -20.53 13.20 0.23
CA ALA A 98 -19.99 14.17 -0.73
C ALA A 98 -18.86 13.58 -1.60
N LEU A 99 -17.97 12.79 -1.00
CA LEU A 99 -16.92 12.08 -1.74
C LEU A 99 -17.49 11.14 -2.80
N ARG A 100 -18.52 10.35 -2.43
CA ARG A 100 -19.16 9.40 -3.34
C ARG A 100 -19.95 10.11 -4.43
N ALA A 101 -20.68 11.16 -4.09
CA ALA A 101 -21.45 11.96 -5.04
C ALA A 101 -20.53 12.55 -6.12
N GLN A 102 -19.40 13.14 -5.72
CA GLN A 102 -18.44 13.71 -6.66
C GLN A 102 -17.82 12.64 -7.57
N LEU A 103 -17.45 11.48 -7.00
CA LEU A 103 -16.91 10.38 -7.80
C LEU A 103 -17.95 9.86 -8.81
N GLN A 104 -19.22 9.76 -8.40
CA GLN A 104 -20.29 9.31 -9.29
C GLN A 104 -20.53 10.30 -10.43
N GLU A 105 -20.49 11.61 -10.16
CA GLU A 105 -20.60 12.65 -11.19
C GLU A 105 -19.45 12.56 -12.21
N GLU A 106 -18.20 12.45 -11.73
CA GLU A 106 -17.03 12.29 -12.59
C GLU A 106 -17.14 11.04 -13.48
N LEU A 107 -17.65 9.93 -12.94
CA LEU A 107 -17.89 8.72 -13.70
C LEU A 107 -18.99 8.93 -14.76
N VAL A 108 -20.11 9.57 -14.41
CA VAL A 108 -21.19 9.86 -15.36
C VAL A 108 -20.68 10.70 -16.52
N ILE A 109 -19.91 11.76 -16.26
CA ILE A 109 -19.30 12.60 -17.31
C ILE A 109 -18.35 11.76 -18.19
N ALA A 110 -17.53 10.91 -17.58
CA ALA A 110 -16.60 10.06 -18.32
C ALA A 110 -17.33 8.98 -19.15
N PHE A 111 -18.50 8.52 -18.71
CA PHE A 111 -19.40 7.65 -19.47
C PHE A 111 -20.02 8.38 -20.66
N GLU A 112 -20.56 9.60 -20.46
CA GLU A 112 -21.16 10.40 -21.53
C GLU A 112 -20.17 10.73 -22.66
N ASN A 113 -18.88 10.81 -22.33
CA ASN A 113 -17.81 11.08 -23.29
C ASN A 113 -17.17 9.82 -23.92
N ASP A 114 -17.75 8.62 -23.70
CA ASP A 114 -17.21 7.33 -24.17
C ASP A 114 -15.74 7.06 -23.75
N CYS A 115 -15.28 7.70 -22.67
CA CYS A 115 -13.90 7.62 -22.20
C CYS A 115 -13.62 6.38 -21.32
N LEU A 116 -14.64 5.60 -20.96
CA LEU A 116 -14.53 4.48 -20.03
C LEU A 116 -14.80 3.13 -20.70
N ILE A 117 -13.89 2.18 -20.47
CA ILE A 117 -14.14 0.76 -20.77
C ILE A 117 -15.14 0.23 -19.74
N THR A 118 -16.25 -0.34 -20.22
CA THR A 118 -17.29 -0.93 -19.38
C THR A 118 -16.97 -2.39 -19.06
N GLY A 119 -17.33 -2.83 -17.85
CA GLY A 119 -17.08 -4.21 -17.42
C GLY A 119 -17.62 -4.48 -16.02
N ARG A 120 -17.94 -5.75 -15.73
CA ARG A 120 -18.53 -6.16 -14.46
C ARG A 120 -17.53 -5.92 -13.31
N GLY A 121 -17.88 -5.04 -12.37
CA GLY A 121 -17.02 -4.68 -11.23
C GLY A 121 -16.08 -3.50 -11.47
N LEU A 122 -16.09 -2.89 -12.67
CA LEU A 122 -15.41 -1.61 -12.92
C LEU A 122 -16.24 -0.45 -12.39
N HIS A 123 -15.55 0.62 -11.94
CA HIS A 123 -16.17 1.89 -11.53
C HIS A 123 -17.20 1.78 -10.40
N GLN A 124 -17.08 0.75 -9.55
CA GLN A 124 -17.90 0.63 -8.34
C GLN A 124 -17.64 1.81 -7.40
N GLU A 125 -18.64 2.15 -6.57
CA GLU A 125 -18.44 3.10 -5.48
C GLU A 125 -17.26 2.63 -4.61
N THR A 126 -16.26 3.50 -4.48
CA THR A 126 -15.09 3.24 -3.66
C THR A 126 -15.03 4.21 -2.48
N SER A 127 -14.34 3.80 -1.43
CA SER A 127 -14.02 4.64 -0.29
C SER A 127 -12.50 4.73 -0.11
N LEU A 128 -12.04 5.78 0.55
CA LEU A 128 -10.63 5.89 0.94
C LEU A 128 -10.27 4.70 1.84
N LYS A 129 -9.22 3.98 1.45
CA LYS A 129 -8.72 2.84 2.21
C LYS A 129 -7.88 3.36 3.37
N ARG A 130 -8.21 2.95 4.60
CA ARG A 130 -7.40 3.28 5.77
C ARG A 130 -6.22 2.31 5.88
N ALA A 131 -5.02 2.86 6.06
CA ALA A 131 -3.84 2.07 6.32
C ALA A 131 -3.96 1.43 7.72
N GLY A 132 -3.65 0.14 7.81
CA GLY A 132 -3.50 -0.56 9.08
C GLY A 132 -2.06 -0.49 9.57
N ASP A 133 -1.88 -0.24 10.87
CA ASP A 133 -0.58 0.04 11.51
C ASP A 133 0.50 -1.05 11.34
N THR A 134 0.09 -2.24 10.92
CA THR A 134 0.94 -3.45 10.91
C THR A 134 1.30 -3.95 9.51
N ARG A 135 0.70 -3.41 8.44
CA ARG A 135 0.86 -3.96 7.07
C ARG A 135 1.18 -2.87 6.06
N TRP A 136 2.42 -2.78 5.59
CA TRP A 136 2.85 -1.84 4.55
C TRP A 136 2.01 -1.92 3.27
N SER A 137 1.51 -3.12 2.92
CA SER A 137 0.60 -3.29 1.79
C SER A 137 -0.70 -2.47 1.93
N SER A 138 -1.15 -2.20 3.15
CA SER A 138 -2.31 -1.34 3.38
C SER A 138 -2.00 0.15 3.13
N HIS A 139 -0.79 0.61 3.44
CA HIS A 139 -0.33 1.97 3.09
C HIS A 139 -0.30 2.18 1.58
N TYR A 140 0.18 1.18 0.83
CA TYR A 140 0.09 1.20 -0.63
C TYR A 140 -1.37 1.29 -1.09
N GLY A 141 -2.26 0.49 -0.50
CA GLY A 141 -3.70 0.55 -0.79
C GLY A 141 -4.33 1.92 -0.51
N THR A 142 -3.91 2.60 0.56
CA THR A 142 -4.33 3.97 0.89
C THR A 142 -3.87 4.97 -0.17
N ILE A 143 -2.58 4.96 -0.52
CA ILE A 143 -2.02 5.87 -1.53
C ILE A 143 -2.75 5.70 -2.86
N ILE A 144 -2.92 4.46 -3.32
CA ILE A 144 -3.65 4.18 -4.56
C ILE A 144 -5.08 4.70 -4.49
N SER A 145 -5.79 4.52 -3.37
CA SER A 145 -7.16 5.02 -3.23
C SER A 145 -7.26 6.55 -3.28
N ILE A 146 -6.27 7.26 -2.73
CA ILE A 146 -6.22 8.74 -2.79
C ILE A 146 -5.94 9.19 -4.21
N ILE A 147 -4.97 8.57 -4.90
CA ILE A 147 -4.62 8.91 -6.28
C ILE A 147 -5.83 8.69 -7.21
N SER A 148 -6.54 7.55 -7.06
CA SER A 148 -7.70 7.24 -7.90
C SER A 148 -8.90 8.15 -7.65
N MET A 149 -8.98 8.79 -6.48
CA MET A 149 -10.11 9.64 -6.08
C MET A 149 -9.66 11.09 -5.86
N PHE A 150 -8.53 11.50 -6.44
CA PHE A 150 -7.84 12.73 -6.06
C PHE A 150 -8.73 13.97 -6.22
N SER A 151 -9.43 14.07 -7.36
CA SER A 151 -10.36 15.17 -7.64
C SER A 151 -11.47 15.24 -6.58
N SER A 152 -12.14 14.13 -6.31
CA SER A 152 -13.20 14.04 -5.30
C SER A 152 -12.70 14.33 -3.87
N VAL A 153 -11.46 13.93 -3.54
CA VAL A 153 -10.81 14.25 -2.26
C VAL A 153 -10.61 15.75 -2.10
N ILE A 154 -10.11 16.44 -3.12
CA ILE A 154 -9.93 17.89 -3.10
C ILE A 154 -11.27 18.60 -2.93
N HIS A 155 -12.31 18.17 -3.64
CA HIS A 155 -13.65 18.74 -3.50
C HIS A 155 -14.16 18.67 -2.04
N VAL A 156 -14.01 17.52 -1.37
CA VAL A 156 -14.42 17.38 0.03
C VAL A 156 -13.57 18.23 0.97
N LEU A 157 -12.26 18.35 0.72
CA LEU A 157 -11.40 19.23 1.51
C LEU A 157 -11.81 20.70 1.37
N GLN A 158 -12.15 21.14 0.16
CA GLN A 158 -12.64 22.50 -0.09
C GLN A 158 -13.97 22.74 0.64
N MET A 159 -14.91 21.80 0.57
CA MET A 159 -16.17 21.87 1.32
C MET A 159 -15.93 22.01 2.84
N ILE A 160 -14.90 21.36 3.40
CA ILE A 160 -14.55 21.49 4.83
C ILE A 160 -14.03 22.89 5.14
N ILE A 161 -13.25 23.49 4.24
CA ILE A 161 -12.73 24.87 4.39
C ILE A 161 -13.91 25.85 4.36
N ASP A 162 -14.80 25.70 3.39
CA ASP A 162 -15.94 26.60 3.20
C ASP A 162 -16.96 26.50 4.35
N ASP A 163 -17.17 25.30 4.92
CA ASP A 163 -18.01 25.06 6.10
C ASP A 163 -17.38 25.57 7.43
N ASN A 164 -16.13 26.06 7.42
CA ASN A 164 -15.44 26.59 8.59
C ASN A 164 -15.32 28.13 8.52
N PRO A 165 -16.34 28.90 8.97
CA PRO A 165 -16.41 30.35 8.81
C PRO A 165 -15.38 31.14 9.64
N ASN A 166 -14.43 30.49 10.31
CA ASN A 166 -13.45 31.13 11.19
C ASN A 166 -12.15 31.56 10.49
N ASP A 167 -11.98 31.31 9.19
CA ASP A 167 -10.82 31.80 8.41
C ASP A 167 -11.16 32.99 7.48
N SER A 168 -12.36 33.56 7.57
CA SER A 168 -12.70 34.84 6.95
C SER A 168 -12.56 36.01 7.93
N ALA A 169 -11.34 36.22 8.46
CA ALA A 169 -10.96 37.39 9.25
C ALA A 169 -9.56 37.87 8.87
#